data_AF-A0AA35JKH7-F1
#
_entry.id   AF-A0AA35JKH7-F1
#
_cell.length_a   1.000
_cell.length_b   1.000
_cell.length_c   1.000
_cell.angle_alpha   90.00
_cell.angle_beta   90.00
_cell.angle_gamma   90.00
#
_symmetry.space_group_name_H-M   'P 1'
#
loop_
_entity.id
_entity.type
_entity.pdbx_description
1 polymer ?
#
loop_
_entity_poly.entity_id
_entity_poly.type
_entity_poly.pdbx_seq_one_letter_code
_entity_poly.pdbx_strand_id
1 'polypeptide(L)'
;MLSKSEKHIDLLAGNMSNLSFDGPGTPSSTGLFNVNQNNTNRRMRPTGFNDSPSPIKSSLFPHEDSSNMDIDEVSQSDMDITNSPKKLPPKFYERATSNKTQRVVSVCKMYFLEYYCDMFDYVISRRQRTKQVLEYLQQQSQLPTADQAKLNEEWSSYLQKEHQVLRKRRLKPKNRDFEVITQVGQGGYGQVYLARKKDTKEVCALKILNKKLLFKLNETKHVLTERDILTTTRSEWLVKLLYAFQDLQSLYLAMEFVPGGDFRTLLINTRCLKSGHARFYISEMFCAVNALHDLGYTHRDLKPENFLIDAKGHIKLTDFGLAAGTISNERIESMKIRLEKIKDLEFPAFTEKSIEDRRKMYNQLREKEVNYANSMVGSPDYMALEVLEGKKYDFTVDYWSLGCMLFESLVGYTPFSGSSTNETYDNLRRWKQTLRRPRQSDGRAAFSDRTWDLITRLIADPINRLRSFEHVKRMSYFADINFSTLRSMIPPFTPQLDSETDAGYFDDFTSEADMAKYADVFKRQDKLTAMVDDSAVSSKLVGFTFRHRNGKQGSSGILFNGSEHSDPFATFY
;
A
#
# COMPACT_ATOMS: atom_id res chain seq x y z
N MET A 1 32.40 -20.57 37.17
CA MET A 1 32.14 -21.19 35.84
C MET A 1 32.25 -20.16 34.69
N LEU A 2 33.25 -19.26 34.68
CA LEU A 2 33.24 -18.08 33.78
C LEU A 2 34.33 -18.04 32.69
N SER A 3 35.22 -19.04 32.56
CA SER A 3 36.33 -18.95 31.58
C SER A 3 36.10 -19.62 30.22
N LYS A 4 34.93 -20.24 29.97
CA LYS A 4 34.65 -20.94 28.71
C LYS A 4 33.78 -20.18 27.70
N SER A 5 33.15 -19.06 28.10
CA SER A 5 32.25 -18.30 27.22
C SER A 5 32.93 -17.21 26.39
N GLU A 6 34.12 -16.75 26.76
CA GLU A 6 34.82 -15.67 26.04
C GLU A 6 35.40 -16.14 24.70
N LYS A 7 35.86 -17.40 24.59
CA LYS A 7 36.53 -17.91 23.38
C LYS A 7 35.60 -18.22 22.20
N HIS A 8 34.29 -18.18 22.39
CA HIS A 8 33.32 -18.49 21.33
C HIS A 8 32.71 -17.26 20.64
N ILE A 9 32.96 -16.06 21.16
CA ILE A 9 32.39 -14.81 20.64
C ILE A 9 33.20 -14.30 19.43
N ASP A 10 34.52 -14.52 19.41
CA ASP A 10 35.40 -14.05 18.33
C ASP A 10 35.32 -14.91 17.05
N LEU A 11 34.89 -16.17 17.15
CA LEU A 11 34.78 -17.07 15.99
C LEU A 11 33.54 -16.80 15.10
N LEU A 12 32.59 -15.99 15.56
CA LEU A 12 31.44 -15.54 14.77
C LEU A 12 31.67 -14.15 14.14
N ALA A 13 32.79 -13.50 14.44
CA ALA A 13 33.20 -12.22 13.87
C ALA A 13 34.19 -12.46 12.72
N GLY A 14 33.67 -12.91 11.57
CA GLY A 14 34.43 -12.81 10.32
C GLY A 14 34.74 -11.34 10.02
N ASN A 15 36.03 -11.04 9.81
CA ASN A 15 36.63 -9.74 9.47
C ASN A 15 35.71 -8.79 8.69
N MET A 16 35.14 -7.80 9.40
CA MET A 16 34.36 -6.69 8.81
C MET A 16 35.24 -5.58 8.21
N SER A 17 36.57 -5.69 8.27
CA SER A 17 37.51 -4.68 7.77
C SER A 17 37.65 -4.63 6.24
N ASN A 18 37.00 -5.53 5.50
CA ASN A 18 37.11 -5.62 4.02
C ASN A 18 35.93 -5.03 3.24
N LEU A 19 34.98 -4.35 3.89
CA LEU A 19 33.87 -3.66 3.22
C LEU A 19 34.24 -2.19 2.97
N SER A 20 35.22 -1.96 2.08
CA SER A 20 35.45 -0.66 1.43
C SER A 20 34.59 -0.57 0.17
N PHE A 21 33.75 0.44 0.06
CA PHE A 21 32.99 0.78 -1.15
C PHE A 21 33.64 1.96 -1.86
N ASP A 22 34.64 1.69 -2.70
CA ASP A 22 35.12 2.67 -3.70
C ASP A 22 34.39 2.46 -5.03
N GLY A 23 33.91 3.56 -5.62
CA GLY A 23 33.17 3.60 -6.88
C GLY A 23 34.05 3.26 -8.12
N PRO A 24 33.43 3.01 -9.29
CA PRO A 24 34.16 2.52 -10.45
C PRO A 24 35.02 3.64 -11.10
N GLY A 25 36.31 3.64 -10.78
CA GLY A 25 37.36 4.31 -11.56
C GLY A 25 37.83 3.41 -12.71
N THR A 26 37.83 3.96 -13.92
CA THR A 26 38.38 3.39 -15.17
C THR A 26 39.85 2.95 -15.03
N PRO A 27 40.28 1.80 -15.57
CA PRO A 27 41.70 1.55 -15.79
C PRO A 27 42.10 1.75 -17.26
N SER A 28 42.96 2.73 -17.46
CA SER A 28 43.82 2.88 -18.63
C SER A 28 44.98 1.87 -18.60
N SER A 29 45.35 1.42 -19.79
CA SER A 29 46.43 0.50 -20.14
C SER A 29 47.83 0.93 -19.70
N THR A 30 48.64 -0.05 -19.29
CA THR A 30 50.12 -0.26 -19.46
C THR A 30 50.55 -1.19 -18.31
N GLY A 31 51.32 -2.27 -18.41
CA GLY A 31 52.16 -2.87 -19.43
C GLY A 31 53.27 -3.65 -18.68
N LEU A 32 53.56 -4.88 -19.15
CA LEU A 32 54.86 -5.59 -19.11
C LEU A 32 55.37 -6.37 -17.86
N PHE A 33 55.69 -7.66 -18.15
CA PHE A 33 56.75 -8.56 -17.64
C PHE A 33 56.69 -9.02 -16.15
N ASN A 34 57.13 -10.20 -15.69
CA ASN A 34 57.89 -11.37 -16.20
C ASN A 34 57.66 -12.51 -15.17
N VAL A 35 57.35 -13.76 -15.55
CA VAL A 35 58.25 -14.94 -15.73
C VAL A 35 58.52 -15.81 -14.47
N ASN A 36 58.56 -17.12 -14.75
CA ASN A 36 59.05 -18.30 -14.00
C ASN A 36 58.16 -18.91 -12.91
N GLN A 37 58.14 -20.22 -12.67
CA GLN A 37 58.44 -21.48 -13.38
C GLN A 37 58.31 -22.57 -12.29
N ASN A 38 57.71 -23.72 -12.62
CA ASN A 38 58.01 -25.08 -12.10
C ASN A 38 58.10 -25.31 -10.56
N ASN A 39 57.24 -26.21 -10.04
CA ASN A 39 57.70 -27.57 -9.78
C ASN A 39 56.57 -28.56 -9.46
N THR A 40 56.74 -29.76 -10.01
CA THR A 40 55.96 -30.99 -9.83
C THR A 40 56.23 -31.65 -8.46
N ASN A 41 55.25 -32.34 -7.87
CA ASN A 41 55.50 -33.67 -7.29
C ASN A 41 54.25 -34.53 -7.01
N ARG A 42 54.52 -35.83 -7.02
CA ARG A 42 53.66 -37.01 -7.21
C ARG A 42 52.80 -37.44 -6.00
N ARG A 43 51.65 -38.05 -6.37
CA ARG A 43 50.97 -39.28 -5.86
C ARG A 43 51.44 -39.89 -4.53
N MET A 44 50.48 -40.30 -3.69
CA MET A 44 50.18 -41.70 -3.32
C MET A 44 48.92 -41.79 -2.42
N ARG A 45 48.01 -42.75 -2.72
CA ARG A 45 46.92 -43.24 -1.85
C ARG A 45 47.41 -44.49 -1.09
N PRO A 46 46.78 -44.83 0.04
CA PRO A 46 46.43 -46.22 0.28
C PRO A 46 44.98 -46.43 0.77
N THR A 47 44.52 -47.66 0.56
CA THR A 47 43.20 -48.26 0.80
C THR A 47 43.11 -48.98 2.15
N GLY A 48 41.90 -49.11 2.73
CA GLY A 48 41.48 -50.36 3.40
C GLY A 48 40.72 -50.27 4.73
N PHE A 49 39.52 -50.90 4.73
CA PHE A 49 38.82 -51.65 5.79
C PHE A 49 37.77 -51.00 6.75
N ASN A 50 36.50 -51.31 6.42
CA ASN A 50 35.46 -52.08 7.13
C ASN A 50 34.70 -51.65 8.43
N ASP A 51 33.38 -51.89 8.32
CA ASP A 51 32.40 -52.48 9.27
C ASP A 51 31.28 -51.63 9.94
N SER A 52 30.12 -51.59 9.24
CA SER A 52 28.80 -52.16 9.63
C SER A 52 27.91 -51.50 10.75
N PRO A 53 26.58 -51.80 10.90
CA PRO A 53 25.47 -51.30 10.06
C PRO A 53 24.11 -50.95 10.80
N SER A 54 23.12 -50.45 10.02
CA SER A 54 21.63 -50.64 10.14
C SER A 54 20.78 -49.74 11.08
N PRO A 55 19.43 -49.64 10.89
CA PRO A 55 18.61 -49.74 9.66
C PRO A 55 17.44 -48.71 9.52
N ILE A 56 16.93 -48.61 8.29
CA ILE A 56 15.62 -48.05 7.92
C ILE A 56 14.55 -49.16 8.01
N LYS A 57 13.29 -48.82 8.38
CA LYS A 57 12.10 -49.59 7.98
C LYS A 57 10.96 -48.69 7.50
N SER A 58 10.36 -49.18 6.43
CA SER A 58 9.35 -48.66 5.51
C SER A 58 8.01 -49.40 5.66
N SER A 59 6.92 -48.81 5.18
CA SER A 59 5.73 -49.49 4.60
C SER A 59 4.84 -48.42 3.94
N LEU A 60 4.66 -48.35 2.59
CA LEU A 60 3.86 -49.19 1.65
C LEU A 60 2.34 -49.02 1.90
N PHE A 61 1.41 -48.63 0.99
CA PHE A 61 1.11 -48.84 -0.46
C PHE A 61 0.04 -47.78 -0.93
N PRO A 62 -0.64 -47.86 -2.11
CA PRO A 62 -0.20 -47.96 -3.51
C PRO A 62 -0.80 -46.84 -4.43
N HIS A 63 -0.20 -46.65 -5.61
CA HIS A 63 -0.72 -45.84 -6.73
C HIS A 63 -1.31 -46.75 -7.82
N GLU A 64 -2.46 -46.37 -8.39
CA GLU A 64 -2.90 -46.76 -9.74
C GLU A 64 -2.91 -45.52 -10.65
N ASP A 65 -2.54 -45.77 -11.91
CA ASP A 65 -2.21 -44.84 -12.99
C ASP A 65 -3.38 -44.05 -13.60
N SER A 66 -3.10 -42.84 -14.11
CA SER A 66 -3.35 -42.53 -15.53
C SER A 66 -2.84 -41.14 -15.97
N SER A 67 -2.09 -41.17 -17.09
CA SER A 67 -1.93 -40.15 -18.15
C SER A 67 -0.91 -39.00 -18.01
N ASN A 68 0.31 -39.30 -18.46
CA ASN A 68 1.12 -38.63 -19.49
C ASN A 68 1.21 -37.08 -19.57
N MET A 69 2.42 -36.56 -19.37
CA MET A 69 3.01 -35.58 -20.28
C MET A 69 4.49 -35.90 -20.54
N ASP A 70 4.85 -35.86 -21.82
CA ASP A 70 6.13 -36.23 -22.42
C ASP A 70 7.32 -35.44 -21.85
N ILE A 71 8.40 -36.16 -21.55
CA ILE A 71 9.71 -35.59 -21.24
C ILE A 71 10.65 -36.03 -22.36
N ASP A 72 11.01 -35.09 -23.23
CA ASP A 72 12.07 -35.28 -24.21
C ASP A 72 13.42 -35.46 -23.50
N GLU A 73 14.16 -36.48 -23.95
CA GLU A 73 15.49 -36.89 -23.48
C GLU A 73 16.51 -35.74 -23.52
N VAL A 74 17.13 -35.44 -22.38
CA VAL A 74 18.35 -34.61 -22.34
C VAL A 74 19.56 -35.53 -22.25
N SER A 75 20.30 -35.57 -23.35
CA SER A 75 21.63 -36.18 -23.44
C SER A 75 22.58 -35.55 -22.43
N GLN A 76 23.16 -36.40 -21.57
CA GLN A 76 24.25 -36.03 -20.67
C GLN A 76 25.48 -35.63 -21.49
N SER A 77 25.86 -34.36 -21.41
CA SER A 77 27.23 -33.93 -21.67
C SER A 77 27.72 -33.14 -20.46
N ASP A 78 28.84 -33.61 -19.90
CA ASP A 78 29.52 -33.06 -18.74
C ASP A 78 29.77 -31.55 -18.90
N MET A 79 29.07 -30.74 -18.10
CA MET A 79 29.31 -29.30 -18.02
C MET A 79 30.30 -29.01 -16.89
N ASP A 80 31.55 -28.83 -17.29
CA ASP A 80 32.66 -28.31 -16.47
C ASP A 80 32.35 -26.87 -15.99
N ILE A 81 32.20 -26.69 -14.68
CA ILE A 81 31.64 -25.47 -14.03
C ILE A 81 32.70 -24.37 -13.84
N THR A 82 33.85 -24.44 -14.51
CA THR A 82 34.98 -23.55 -14.16
C THR A 82 35.16 -22.31 -15.05
N ASN A 83 34.51 -22.18 -16.22
CA ASN A 83 34.71 -20.99 -17.07
C ASN A 83 33.57 -20.69 -18.08
N SER A 84 32.49 -20.01 -17.67
CA SER A 84 31.60 -19.36 -18.65
C SER A 84 30.88 -18.12 -18.10
N PRO A 85 31.10 -16.91 -18.66
CA PRO A 85 30.23 -15.78 -18.38
C PRO A 85 28.90 -16.08 -19.08
N LYS A 86 27.90 -16.57 -18.33
CA LYS A 86 26.57 -16.87 -18.88
C LYS A 86 26.06 -15.63 -19.61
N LYS A 87 26.03 -15.67 -20.95
CA LYS A 87 25.38 -14.63 -21.77
C LYS A 87 23.96 -14.48 -21.24
N LEU A 88 23.66 -13.30 -20.72
CA LEU A 88 22.34 -13.00 -20.16
C LEU A 88 21.27 -13.19 -21.26
N PRO A 89 20.06 -13.63 -20.90
CA PRO A 89 19.00 -13.88 -21.87
C PRO A 89 18.77 -12.68 -22.81
N PRO A 90 18.43 -12.92 -24.09
CA PRO A 90 17.96 -11.86 -24.98
C PRO A 90 16.82 -11.09 -24.29
N LYS A 91 16.86 -9.75 -24.34
CA LYS A 91 15.96 -8.83 -23.63
C LYS A 91 16.15 -8.71 -22.11
N PHE A 92 17.21 -9.28 -21.52
CA PHE A 92 17.53 -9.05 -20.11
C PHE A 92 17.68 -7.57 -19.80
N TYR A 93 18.48 -6.84 -20.58
CA TYR A 93 18.71 -5.41 -20.36
C TYR A 93 17.44 -4.56 -20.58
N GLU A 94 16.60 -4.91 -21.56
CA GLU A 94 15.29 -4.27 -21.76
C GLU A 94 14.35 -4.50 -20.57
N ARG A 95 14.28 -5.73 -20.06
CA ARG A 95 13.48 -6.05 -18.86
C ARG A 95 14.06 -5.39 -17.62
N ALA A 96 15.38 -5.36 -17.46
CA ALA A 96 16.06 -4.76 -16.33
C ALA A 96 15.90 -3.22 -16.30
N THR A 97 15.90 -2.56 -17.46
CA THR A 97 15.69 -1.11 -17.58
C THR A 97 14.22 -0.71 -17.57
N SER A 98 13.28 -1.67 -17.70
CA SER A 98 11.86 -1.39 -17.54
C SER A 98 11.56 -0.74 -16.18
N ASN A 99 10.76 0.32 -16.19
CA ASN A 99 10.28 1.02 -15.00
C ASN A 99 9.69 0.05 -13.95
N LYS A 100 8.99 -1.00 -14.41
CA LYS A 100 8.44 -2.03 -13.52
C LYS A 100 9.53 -2.78 -12.74
N THR A 101 10.63 -3.14 -13.40
CA THR A 101 11.72 -3.92 -12.80
C THR A 101 12.59 -3.06 -11.91
N GLN A 102 12.99 -1.87 -12.37
CA GLN A 102 13.77 -0.90 -11.57
C GLN A 102 13.06 -0.58 -10.25
N ARG A 103 11.74 -0.48 -10.30
CA ARG A 103 10.91 -0.30 -9.11
C ARG A 103 10.95 -1.50 -8.18
N VAL A 104 10.67 -2.72 -8.64
CA VAL A 104 10.70 -3.93 -7.79
C VAL A 104 12.08 -4.09 -7.16
N VAL A 105 13.15 -3.80 -7.89
CA VAL A 105 14.52 -3.78 -7.36
C VAL A 105 14.68 -2.72 -6.27
N SER A 106 14.19 -1.50 -6.47
CA SER A 106 14.26 -0.42 -5.48
C SER A 106 13.48 -0.75 -4.20
N VAL A 107 12.27 -1.30 -4.33
CA VAL A 107 11.46 -1.77 -3.20
C VAL A 107 12.17 -2.91 -2.46
N CYS A 108 12.71 -3.87 -3.20
CA CYS A 108 13.46 -4.99 -2.63
C CYS A 108 14.72 -4.52 -1.87
N LYS A 109 15.45 -3.55 -2.43
CA LYS A 109 16.61 -2.92 -1.76
C LYS A 109 16.20 -2.22 -0.47
N MET A 110 15.12 -1.43 -0.48
CA MET A 110 14.61 -0.75 0.71
C MET A 110 14.16 -1.74 1.77
N TYR A 111 13.45 -2.80 1.38
CA TYR A 111 13.04 -3.87 2.28
C TYR A 111 14.25 -4.54 2.97
N PHE A 112 15.26 -4.95 2.19
CA PHE A 112 16.45 -5.58 2.77
C PHE A 112 17.24 -4.61 3.65
N LEU A 113 17.36 -3.35 3.24
CA LEU A 113 18.05 -2.33 4.04
C LEU A 113 17.33 -2.15 5.39
N GLU A 114 16.01 -1.94 5.39
CA GLU A 114 15.23 -1.83 6.63
C GLU A 114 15.31 -3.09 7.49
N TYR A 115 15.23 -4.27 6.87
CA TYR A 115 15.33 -5.55 7.58
C TYR A 115 16.67 -5.69 8.30
N TYR A 116 17.78 -5.45 7.58
CA TYR A 116 19.11 -5.59 8.16
C TYR A 116 19.43 -4.47 9.15
N CYS A 117 19.04 -3.22 8.89
CA CYS A 117 19.16 -2.13 9.85
C CYS A 117 18.43 -2.46 11.16
N ASP A 118 17.17 -2.90 11.11
CA ASP A 118 16.44 -3.29 12.33
C ASP A 118 17.05 -4.51 13.03
N MET A 119 17.54 -5.49 12.26
CA MET A 119 18.24 -6.64 12.81
C MET A 119 19.51 -6.20 13.54
N PHE A 120 20.30 -5.31 12.95
CA PHE A 120 21.51 -4.77 13.56
C PHE A 120 21.18 -3.91 14.79
N ASP A 121 20.21 -3.00 14.71
CA ASP A 121 19.75 -2.19 15.84
C ASP A 121 19.34 -3.05 17.03
N TYR A 122 18.61 -4.14 16.76
CA TYR A 122 18.25 -5.11 17.79
C TYR A 122 19.46 -5.81 18.40
N VAL A 123 20.37 -6.32 17.57
CA VAL A 123 21.57 -7.03 18.03
C VAL A 123 22.46 -6.10 18.85
N ILE A 124 22.65 -4.86 18.40
CA ILE A 124 23.42 -3.83 19.10
C ILE A 124 22.77 -3.49 20.44
N SER A 125 21.47 -3.20 20.46
CA SER A 125 20.73 -2.85 21.67
C SER A 125 20.74 -4.00 22.68
N ARG A 126 20.59 -5.24 22.21
CA ARG A 126 20.69 -6.44 23.05
C ARG A 126 22.09 -6.59 23.65
N ARG A 127 23.13 -6.37 22.86
CA ARG A 127 24.53 -6.41 23.35
C ARG A 127 24.77 -5.35 24.41
N GLN A 128 24.30 -4.12 24.20
CA GLN A 128 24.43 -3.03 25.17
C GLN A 128 23.69 -3.34 26.48
N ARG A 129 22.42 -3.75 26.43
CA ARG A 129 21.67 -4.17 27.63
C ARG A 129 22.35 -5.32 28.36
N THR A 130 22.83 -6.33 27.62
CA THR A 130 23.54 -7.48 28.22
C THR A 130 24.81 -7.02 28.92
N LYS A 131 25.58 -6.13 28.30
CA LYS A 131 26.80 -5.57 28.89
C LYS A 131 26.51 -4.82 30.19
N GLN A 132 25.51 -3.94 30.20
CA GLN A 132 25.10 -3.18 31.40
C GLN A 132 24.68 -4.11 32.55
N VAL A 133 23.90 -5.15 32.25
CA VAL A 133 23.49 -6.15 33.26
C VAL A 133 24.69 -6.92 33.81
N LEU A 134 25.64 -7.32 32.95
CA LEU A 134 26.86 -8.01 33.40
C LEU A 134 27.74 -7.10 34.27
N GLU A 135 27.92 -5.83 33.90
CA GLU A 135 28.66 -4.85 34.70
C GLU A 135 28.01 -4.63 36.07
N TYR A 136 26.69 -4.49 36.11
CA TYR A 136 25.91 -4.37 37.35
C TYR A 136 26.06 -5.61 38.24
N LEU A 137 25.90 -6.81 37.69
CA LEU A 137 26.06 -8.06 38.44
C LEU A 137 27.51 -8.22 38.95
N GLN A 138 28.50 -7.80 38.17
CA GLN A 138 29.90 -7.84 38.56
C GLN A 138 30.18 -6.89 39.74
N GLN A 139 29.65 -5.66 39.71
CA GLN A 139 29.77 -4.71 40.82
C GLN A 139 29.10 -5.24 42.09
N GLN A 140 27.89 -5.80 41.96
CA GLN A 140 27.17 -6.41 43.09
C GLN A 140 27.92 -7.61 43.68
N SER A 141 28.58 -8.43 42.84
CA SER A 141 29.33 -9.60 43.31
C SER A 141 30.59 -9.28 44.11
N GLN A 142 31.11 -8.04 44.01
CA GLN A 142 32.28 -7.58 44.76
C GLN A 142 31.93 -7.05 46.16
N LEU A 143 30.63 -6.87 46.46
CA LEU A 143 30.20 -6.42 47.78
C LEU A 143 30.34 -7.54 48.82
N PRO A 144 30.80 -7.27 50.05
CA PRO A 144 30.93 -8.29 51.11
C PRO A 144 29.61 -8.98 51.48
N THR A 145 28.48 -8.36 51.16
CA THR A 145 27.11 -8.82 51.44
C THR A 145 26.46 -9.56 50.25
N ALA A 146 27.24 -9.89 49.21
CA ALA A 146 26.72 -10.45 47.96
C ALA A 146 26.12 -11.85 48.15
N ASP A 147 24.82 -11.98 47.86
CA ASP A 147 24.14 -13.26 47.77
C ASP A 147 24.17 -13.77 46.33
N GLN A 148 24.94 -14.84 46.10
CA GLN A 148 25.04 -15.48 44.78
C GLN A 148 23.70 -16.05 44.28
N ALA A 149 22.80 -16.48 45.17
CA ALA A 149 21.49 -17.00 44.75
C ALA A 149 20.64 -15.88 44.14
N LYS A 150 20.64 -14.71 44.79
CA LYS A 150 19.95 -13.50 44.30
C LYS A 150 20.51 -12.99 42.97
N LEU A 151 21.84 -12.96 42.81
CA LEU A 151 22.49 -12.59 41.55
C LEU A 151 22.11 -13.53 40.39
N ASN A 152 22.05 -14.84 40.66
CA ASN A 152 21.62 -15.82 39.66
C ASN A 152 20.13 -15.69 39.30
N GLU A 153 19.28 -15.33 40.26
CA GLU A 153 17.87 -15.02 40.04
C GLU A 153 17.69 -13.77 39.16
N GLU A 154 18.45 -12.70 39.42
CA GLU A 154 18.44 -11.48 38.61
C GLU A 154 18.91 -11.74 37.17
N TRP A 155 19.95 -12.56 36.97
CA TRP A 155 20.38 -13.00 35.64
C TRP A 155 19.32 -13.83 34.92
N SER A 156 18.68 -14.77 35.63
CA SER A 156 17.60 -15.60 35.08
C SER A 156 16.39 -14.75 34.68
N SER A 157 16.04 -13.75 35.50
CA SER A 157 15.00 -12.77 35.21
C SER A 157 15.33 -11.94 33.97
N TYR A 158 16.57 -11.47 33.83
CA TYR A 158 17.04 -10.78 32.63
C TYR A 158 16.89 -11.65 31.36
N LEU A 159 17.38 -12.90 31.42
CA LEU A 159 17.24 -13.84 30.30
C LEU A 159 15.77 -14.06 29.93
N GLN A 160 14.90 -14.23 30.92
CA GLN A 160 13.47 -14.40 30.70
C GLN A 160 12.85 -13.17 30.00
N LYS A 161 13.22 -11.95 30.41
CA LYS A 161 12.79 -10.71 29.75
C LYS A 161 13.30 -10.63 28.30
N GLU A 162 14.56 -10.98 28.03
CA GLU A 162 15.12 -11.04 26.66
C GLU A 162 14.41 -12.09 25.78
N HIS A 163 14.10 -13.27 26.34
CA HIS A 163 13.28 -14.29 25.67
C HIS A 163 11.88 -13.77 25.34
N GLN A 164 11.25 -13.02 26.25
CA GLN A 164 9.94 -12.40 26.01
C GLN A 164 10.01 -11.34 24.89
N VAL A 165 11.07 -10.51 24.85
CA VAL A 165 11.30 -9.54 23.77
C VAL A 165 11.43 -10.24 22.42
N LEU A 166 12.24 -11.30 22.34
CA LEU A 166 12.38 -12.12 21.12
C LEU A 166 11.05 -12.76 20.71
N ARG A 167 10.27 -13.27 21.68
CA ARG A 167 8.96 -13.86 21.42
C ARG A 167 7.99 -12.81 20.86
N LYS A 168 7.93 -11.62 21.45
CA LYS A 168 7.12 -10.49 20.95
C LYS A 168 7.53 -10.04 19.54
N ARG A 169 8.83 -10.11 19.19
CA ARG A 169 9.30 -9.83 17.82
C ARG A 169 8.87 -10.90 16.81
N ARG A 170 8.76 -12.17 17.22
CA ARG A 170 8.36 -13.30 16.36
C ARG A 170 6.85 -13.47 16.24
N LEU A 171 6.07 -12.94 17.19
CA LEU A 171 4.61 -13.06 17.16
C LEU A 171 4.05 -12.28 15.96
N LYS A 172 3.34 -13.02 15.10
CA LYS A 172 2.55 -12.42 14.03
C LYS A 172 1.27 -11.83 14.65
N PRO A 173 0.88 -10.60 14.26
CA PRO A 173 -0.36 -10.01 14.73
C PRO A 173 -1.54 -10.91 14.35
N LYS A 174 -2.50 -11.02 15.27
CA LYS A 174 -3.75 -11.74 15.12
C LYS A 174 -4.92 -10.78 15.33
N ASN A 175 -6.10 -11.14 14.83
CA ASN A 175 -7.32 -10.35 15.01
C ASN A 175 -7.60 -9.99 16.48
N ARG A 176 -7.41 -10.94 17.41
CA ARG A 176 -7.62 -10.76 18.86
C ARG A 176 -6.68 -9.74 19.53
N ASP A 177 -5.61 -9.35 18.85
CA ASP A 177 -4.66 -8.34 19.34
C ASP A 177 -5.19 -6.91 19.11
N PHE A 178 -6.29 -6.77 18.36
CA PHE A 178 -6.99 -5.52 18.09
C PHE A 178 -8.34 -5.51 18.81
N GLU A 179 -8.61 -4.42 19.51
CA GLU A 179 -9.88 -4.09 20.12
C GLU A 179 -10.67 -3.22 19.13
N VAL A 180 -11.76 -3.75 18.60
CA VAL A 180 -12.64 -3.01 17.68
C VAL A 180 -13.46 -2.01 18.48
N ILE A 181 -13.46 -0.75 18.03
CA ILE A 181 -14.17 0.36 18.68
C ILE A 181 -15.50 0.58 17.96
N THR A 182 -15.46 0.91 16.68
CA THR A 182 -16.66 1.13 15.86
C THR A 182 -16.39 0.78 14.41
N GLN A 183 -17.45 0.51 13.64
CA GLN A 183 -17.36 0.37 12.20
C GLN A 183 -17.33 1.77 11.56
N VAL A 184 -16.42 2.01 10.63
CA VAL A 184 -16.24 3.31 9.95
C VAL A 184 -16.44 3.21 8.44
N GLY A 185 -16.59 2.00 7.90
CA GLY A 185 -16.86 1.81 6.49
C GLY A 185 -17.27 0.40 6.14
N GLN A 186 -17.94 0.27 5.00
CA GLN A 186 -18.38 -1.00 4.44
C GLN A 186 -18.06 -1.01 2.94
N GLY A 187 -17.25 -1.99 2.52
CA GLY A 187 -16.88 -2.21 1.13
C GLY A 187 -17.54 -3.45 0.55
N GLY A 188 -17.37 -3.66 -0.76
CA GLY A 188 -17.94 -4.83 -1.46
C GLY A 188 -17.31 -6.18 -1.08
N TYR A 189 -16.10 -6.17 -0.52
CA TYR A 189 -15.32 -7.38 -0.18
C TYR A 189 -15.04 -7.54 1.32
N GLY A 190 -15.50 -6.59 2.14
CA GLY A 190 -15.06 -6.48 3.51
C GLY A 190 -15.48 -5.20 4.21
N GLN A 191 -15.04 -5.06 5.45
CA GLN A 191 -15.50 -4.05 6.40
C GLN A 191 -14.31 -3.29 6.96
N VAL A 192 -14.49 -2.02 7.30
CA VAL A 192 -13.45 -1.19 7.89
C VAL A 192 -13.88 -0.78 9.28
N TYR A 193 -13.05 -1.11 10.26
CA TYR A 193 -13.28 -0.81 11.67
C TYR A 193 -12.24 0.15 12.20
N LEU A 194 -12.65 1.12 13.00
CA LEU A 194 -11.75 1.80 13.92
C LEU A 194 -11.38 0.81 15.03
N ALA A 195 -10.10 0.57 15.22
CA ALA A 195 -9.60 -0.39 16.20
C ALA A 195 -8.37 0.15 16.93
N ARG A 196 -8.18 -0.33 18.16
CA ARG A 196 -6.99 -0.04 18.98
C ARG A 196 -6.20 -1.31 19.22
N LYS A 197 -4.91 -1.30 18.94
CA LYS A 197 -4.04 -2.45 19.20
C LYS A 197 -3.74 -2.56 20.70
N LYS A 198 -4.00 -3.72 21.32
CA LYS A 198 -4.06 -3.86 22.79
C LYS A 198 -2.75 -3.56 23.52
N ASP A 199 -1.62 -3.97 22.95
CA ASP A 199 -0.28 -3.87 23.53
C ASP A 199 0.36 -2.48 23.36
N THR A 200 0.15 -1.85 22.21
CA THR A 200 0.76 -0.56 21.82
C THR A 200 -0.17 0.62 22.01
N LYS A 201 -1.46 0.35 22.23
CA LYS A 201 -2.55 1.34 22.27
C LYS A 201 -2.69 2.20 21.01
N GLU A 202 -2.01 1.81 19.93
CA GLU A 202 -2.04 2.45 18.62
C GLU A 202 -3.44 2.33 17.99
N VAL A 203 -4.00 3.47 17.60
CA VAL A 203 -5.29 3.56 16.91
C VAL A 203 -5.08 3.36 15.41
N CYS A 204 -5.90 2.54 14.78
CA CYS A 204 -5.78 2.17 13.38
C CYS A 204 -7.15 1.93 12.74
N ALA A 205 -7.22 2.08 11.42
CA ALA A 205 -8.33 1.60 10.60
C ALA A 205 -8.04 0.16 10.15
N LEU A 206 -8.78 -0.81 10.70
CA LEU A 206 -8.65 -2.23 10.41
C LEU A 206 -9.64 -2.64 9.30
N LYS A 207 -9.15 -2.79 8.07
CA LYS A 207 -9.89 -3.33 6.92
C LYS A 207 -9.81 -4.86 6.95
N ILE A 208 -10.97 -5.51 7.10
CA ILE A 208 -11.13 -6.97 7.14
C ILE A 208 -11.77 -7.41 5.83
N LEU A 209 -11.09 -8.24 5.05
CA LEU A 209 -11.52 -8.70 3.73
C LEU A 209 -11.78 -10.20 3.76
N ASN A 210 -12.93 -10.64 3.23
CA ASN A 210 -13.30 -12.04 3.21
C ASN A 210 -12.58 -12.80 2.07
N LYS A 211 -11.81 -13.85 2.39
CA LYS A 211 -11.05 -14.62 1.39
C LYS A 211 -11.95 -15.28 0.35
N LYS A 212 -13.04 -15.94 0.78
CA LYS A 212 -13.98 -16.63 -0.13
C LYS A 212 -14.47 -15.67 -1.21
N LEU A 213 -14.87 -14.48 -0.78
CA LEU A 213 -15.39 -13.44 -1.66
C LEU A 213 -14.31 -12.87 -2.60
N LEU A 214 -13.10 -12.62 -2.09
CA LEU A 214 -11.97 -12.16 -2.90
C LEU A 214 -11.58 -13.16 -4.00
N PHE A 215 -11.56 -14.46 -3.68
CA PHE A 215 -11.27 -15.51 -4.67
C PHE A 215 -12.37 -15.59 -5.72
N LYS A 216 -13.64 -15.56 -5.32
CA LYS A 216 -14.78 -15.63 -6.23
C LYS A 216 -14.81 -14.48 -7.23
N LEU A 217 -14.41 -13.29 -6.80
CA LEU A 217 -14.42 -12.07 -7.61
C LEU A 217 -13.06 -11.81 -8.29
N ASN A 218 -12.09 -12.71 -8.15
CA ASN A 218 -10.75 -12.61 -8.74
C ASN A 218 -9.97 -11.34 -8.32
N GLU A 219 -10.20 -10.86 -7.09
CA GLU A 219 -9.68 -9.60 -6.56
C GLU A 219 -8.41 -9.77 -5.72
N THR A 220 -7.91 -10.99 -5.57
CA THR A 220 -6.72 -11.31 -4.77
C THR A 220 -5.48 -10.53 -5.20
N LYS A 221 -5.31 -10.28 -6.51
CA LYS A 221 -4.19 -9.50 -7.06
C LYS A 221 -4.30 -8.01 -6.71
N HIS A 222 -5.51 -7.46 -6.68
CA HIS A 222 -5.79 -6.08 -6.31
C HIS A 222 -5.41 -5.83 -4.85
N VAL A 223 -5.82 -6.73 -3.95
CA VAL A 223 -5.47 -6.67 -2.52
C VAL A 223 -3.96 -6.79 -2.28
N LEU A 224 -3.26 -7.67 -3.01
CA LEU A 224 -1.80 -7.78 -2.89
C LEU A 224 -1.07 -6.51 -3.34
N THR A 225 -1.61 -5.83 -4.35
CA THR A 225 -1.03 -4.59 -4.87
C THR A 225 -1.37 -3.40 -3.98
N GLU A 226 -2.60 -3.32 -3.46
CA GLU A 226 -2.96 -2.34 -2.43
C GLU A 226 -1.99 -2.45 -1.25
N ARG A 227 -1.76 -3.68 -0.76
CA ARG A 227 -0.73 -3.93 0.26
C ARG A 227 0.66 -3.44 -0.18
N ASP A 228 1.13 -3.80 -1.37
CA ASP A 228 2.47 -3.38 -1.85
C ASP A 228 2.64 -1.86 -1.94
N ILE A 229 1.59 -1.15 -2.36
CA ILE A 229 1.57 0.32 -2.42
C ILE A 229 1.72 0.88 -1.01
N LEU A 230 0.88 0.39 -0.10
CA LEU A 230 0.82 0.88 1.26
C LEU A 230 2.07 0.52 2.08
N THR A 231 2.78 -0.58 1.76
CA THR A 231 4.05 -0.93 2.40
C THR A 231 5.22 -0.08 1.91
N THR A 232 5.18 0.33 0.63
CA THR A 232 6.31 1.00 -0.03
C THR A 232 6.34 2.50 0.25
N THR A 233 5.20 3.08 0.66
CA THR A 233 5.06 4.53 0.76
C THR A 233 5.50 5.08 2.12
N ARG A 234 6.48 5.98 2.10
CA ARG A 234 6.74 6.93 3.21
C ARG A 234 6.13 8.32 2.94
N SER A 235 5.31 8.43 1.89
CA SER A 235 4.70 9.69 1.47
C SER A 235 3.69 10.16 2.50
N GLU A 236 3.70 11.45 2.83
CA GLU A 236 2.66 12.07 3.66
C GLU A 236 1.30 12.08 2.96
N TRP A 237 1.30 11.99 1.63
CA TRP A 237 0.12 12.05 0.76
C TRP A 237 -0.69 10.77 0.64
N LEU A 238 -0.11 9.62 1.00
CA LEU A 238 -0.78 8.32 0.92
C LEU A 238 -1.05 7.80 2.33
N VAL A 239 -2.16 7.09 2.52
CA VAL A 239 -2.43 6.36 3.76
C VAL A 239 -1.35 5.30 3.98
N LYS A 240 -0.86 5.19 5.22
CA LYS A 240 0.16 4.20 5.61
C LYS A 240 -0.46 2.89 6.07
N LEU A 241 0.13 1.76 5.67
CA LEU A 241 -0.20 0.46 6.23
C LEU A 241 0.68 0.20 7.46
N LEU A 242 0.04 -0.07 8.59
CA LEU A 242 0.68 -0.40 9.86
C LEU A 242 0.89 -1.91 10.01
N TYR A 243 -0.10 -2.74 9.66
CA TYR A 243 0.01 -4.19 9.75
C TYR A 243 -0.78 -4.86 8.63
N ALA A 244 -0.26 -5.95 8.07
CA ALA A 244 -1.06 -6.87 7.26
C ALA A 244 -0.93 -8.29 7.78
N PHE A 245 -2.04 -8.98 7.98
CA PHE A 245 -2.04 -10.36 8.46
C PHE A 245 -3.27 -11.11 7.96
N GLN A 246 -3.31 -12.42 8.17
CA GLN A 246 -4.40 -13.25 7.68
C GLN A 246 -4.68 -14.39 8.65
N ASP A 247 -5.91 -14.87 8.64
CA ASP A 247 -6.31 -16.13 9.27
C ASP A 247 -6.88 -17.09 8.23
N LEU A 248 -7.68 -18.08 8.64
CA LEU A 248 -8.28 -19.05 7.73
C LEU A 248 -9.34 -18.44 6.81
N GLN A 249 -10.06 -17.40 7.26
CA GLN A 249 -11.25 -16.87 6.58
C GLN A 249 -11.01 -15.48 5.97
N SER A 250 -10.11 -14.69 6.55
CA SER A 250 -10.00 -13.26 6.26
C SER A 250 -8.55 -12.79 6.07
N LEU A 251 -8.42 -11.71 5.30
CA LEU A 251 -7.23 -10.87 5.22
C LEU A 251 -7.47 -9.59 6.03
N TYR A 252 -6.43 -9.09 6.68
CA TYR A 252 -6.49 -7.92 7.56
C TYR A 252 -5.44 -6.91 7.12
N LEU A 253 -5.86 -5.67 6.90
CA LEU A 253 -5.01 -4.52 6.65
C LEU A 253 -5.30 -3.47 7.72
N ALA A 254 -4.40 -3.30 8.68
CA ALA A 254 -4.45 -2.23 9.66
C ALA A 254 -3.69 -1.02 9.11
N MET A 255 -4.39 0.07 8.86
CA MET A 255 -3.89 1.30 8.27
C MET A 255 -3.91 2.44 9.31
N GLU A 256 -3.16 3.51 9.06
CA GLU A 256 -3.31 4.72 9.88
C GLU A 256 -4.76 5.21 9.83
N PHE A 257 -5.31 5.59 10.99
CA PHE A 257 -6.64 6.16 11.06
C PHE A 257 -6.60 7.64 10.67
N VAL A 258 -7.49 8.04 9.76
CA VAL A 258 -7.60 9.41 9.23
C VAL A 258 -8.96 9.97 9.65
N PRO A 259 -9.04 10.82 10.69
CA PRO A 259 -10.29 11.06 11.42
C PRO A 259 -11.26 12.05 10.77
N GLY A 260 -10.83 12.86 9.80
CA GLY A 260 -11.65 13.93 9.20
C GLY A 260 -12.64 13.46 8.13
N GLY A 261 -12.89 12.15 8.02
CA GLY A 261 -13.75 11.56 6.99
C GLY A 261 -13.17 11.69 5.58
N ASP A 262 -14.05 11.60 4.59
CA ASP A 262 -13.69 11.72 3.17
C ASP A 262 -14.12 13.06 2.54
N PHE A 263 -13.50 13.39 1.42
CA PHE A 263 -13.78 14.61 0.67
C PHE A 263 -15.21 14.60 0.10
N ARG A 264 -15.82 13.43 -0.07
CA ARG A 264 -17.22 13.33 -0.49
C ARG A 264 -18.16 13.96 0.53
N THR A 265 -17.98 13.60 1.79
CA THR A 265 -18.75 14.09 2.92
C THR A 265 -18.58 15.60 3.06
N LEU A 266 -17.36 16.11 2.86
CA LEU A 266 -17.11 17.56 2.80
C LEU A 266 -17.91 18.25 1.69
N LEU A 267 -17.96 17.67 0.48
CA LEU A 267 -18.72 18.24 -0.64
C LEU A 267 -20.24 18.18 -0.43
N ILE A 268 -20.76 17.13 0.21
CA ILE A 268 -22.18 17.04 0.57
C ILE A 268 -22.54 18.16 1.56
N ASN A 269 -21.74 18.35 2.60
CA ASN A 269 -22.01 19.33 3.65
C ASN A 269 -21.86 20.77 3.17
N THR A 270 -20.86 21.05 2.33
CA THR A 270 -20.61 22.41 1.81
C THR A 270 -21.44 22.74 0.57
N ARG A 271 -21.95 21.73 -0.14
CA ARG A 271 -22.59 21.77 -1.47
C ARG A 271 -21.68 22.27 -2.60
N CYS A 272 -20.96 23.37 -2.38
CA CYS A 272 -19.91 23.87 -3.25
C CYS A 272 -18.82 24.58 -2.45
N LEU A 273 -17.60 24.57 -2.99
CA LEU A 273 -16.43 25.20 -2.42
C LEU A 273 -16.16 26.55 -3.07
N LYS A 274 -15.70 27.50 -2.26
CA LYS A 274 -15.13 28.75 -2.76
C LYS A 274 -13.89 28.44 -3.63
N SER A 275 -13.65 29.25 -4.65
CA SER A 275 -12.54 29.04 -5.60
C SER A 275 -11.17 28.84 -4.93
N GLY A 276 -10.89 29.56 -3.84
CA GLY A 276 -9.64 29.38 -3.08
C GLY A 276 -9.55 28.02 -2.38
N HIS A 277 -10.66 27.55 -1.80
CA HIS A 277 -10.71 26.24 -1.12
C HIS A 277 -10.60 25.10 -2.13
N ALA A 278 -11.32 25.19 -3.25
CA ALA A 278 -11.22 24.24 -4.35
C ALA A 278 -9.78 24.17 -4.90
N ARG A 279 -9.10 25.32 -5.04
CA ARG A 279 -7.69 25.39 -5.46
C ARG A 279 -6.76 24.68 -4.48
N PHE A 280 -6.93 24.90 -3.19
CA PHE A 280 -6.14 24.24 -2.16
C PHE A 280 -6.28 22.71 -2.25
N TYR A 281 -7.51 22.20 -2.19
CA TYR A 281 -7.74 20.75 -2.21
C TYR A 281 -7.32 20.09 -3.51
N ILE A 282 -7.61 20.70 -4.67
CA ILE A 282 -7.19 20.11 -5.94
C ILE A 282 -5.66 20.10 -6.08
N SER A 283 -4.95 21.11 -5.55
CA SER A 283 -3.48 21.09 -5.48
C SER A 283 -2.96 19.93 -4.66
N GLU A 284 -3.55 19.66 -3.49
CA GLU A 284 -3.17 18.51 -2.65
C GLU A 284 -3.48 17.17 -3.31
N MET A 285 -4.65 17.06 -3.96
CA MET A 285 -5.02 15.88 -4.72
C MET A 285 -4.03 15.58 -5.84
N PHE A 286 -3.57 16.60 -6.58
CA PHE A 286 -2.52 16.42 -7.59
C PHE A 286 -1.21 15.92 -6.96
N CYS A 287 -0.79 16.45 -5.81
CA CYS A 287 0.40 15.96 -5.11
C CYS A 287 0.24 14.48 -4.69
N ALA A 288 -0.93 14.11 -4.17
CA ALA A 288 -1.19 12.74 -3.75
C ALA A 288 -1.21 11.75 -4.91
N VAL A 289 -1.86 12.12 -6.01
CA VAL A 289 -1.87 11.33 -7.24
C VAL A 289 -0.47 11.25 -7.85
N ASN A 290 0.30 12.34 -7.85
CA ASN A 290 1.68 12.32 -8.31
C ASN A 290 2.56 11.39 -7.46
N ALA A 291 2.40 11.37 -6.13
CA ALA A 291 3.12 10.44 -5.27
C ALA A 291 2.82 8.97 -5.62
N LEU A 292 1.60 8.65 -6.04
CA LEU A 292 1.25 7.33 -6.55
C LEU A 292 1.85 7.05 -7.95
N HIS A 293 1.87 8.07 -8.83
CA HIS A 293 2.44 7.97 -10.18
C HIS A 293 3.97 7.82 -10.17
N ASP A 294 4.67 8.50 -9.27
CA ASP A 294 6.12 8.38 -9.05
C ASP A 294 6.51 6.98 -8.57
N LEU A 295 5.63 6.38 -7.78
CA LEU A 295 5.75 4.97 -7.43
C LEU A 295 5.60 4.09 -8.69
N GLY A 296 4.87 4.52 -9.72
CA GLY A 296 4.67 3.79 -10.97
C GLY A 296 3.32 3.08 -11.04
N TYR A 297 2.34 3.55 -10.26
CA TYR A 297 0.95 3.08 -10.34
C TYR A 297 0.04 4.19 -10.84
N THR A 298 -1.07 3.80 -11.45
CA THR A 298 -2.17 4.69 -11.83
C THR A 298 -3.37 4.26 -11.02
N HIS A 299 -4.10 5.19 -10.41
CA HIS A 299 -5.22 4.85 -9.54
C HIS A 299 -6.42 4.26 -10.31
N ARG A 300 -6.78 4.87 -11.45
CA ARG A 300 -7.83 4.47 -12.42
C ARG A 300 -9.28 4.62 -11.98
N ASP A 301 -9.54 4.77 -10.70
CA ASP A 301 -10.90 4.95 -10.17
C ASP A 301 -10.93 6.07 -9.11
N LEU A 302 -10.31 7.22 -9.43
CA LEU A 302 -10.28 8.35 -8.50
C LEU A 302 -11.67 8.96 -8.35
N LYS A 303 -12.13 9.02 -7.12
CA LYS A 303 -13.37 9.69 -6.73
C LYS A 303 -13.19 10.40 -5.37
N PRO A 304 -14.09 11.33 -5.00
CA PRO A 304 -14.02 12.06 -3.75
C PRO A 304 -13.88 11.18 -2.49
N GLU A 305 -14.45 9.98 -2.50
CA GLU A 305 -14.37 9.00 -1.41
C GLU A 305 -12.95 8.46 -1.18
N ASN A 306 -12.05 8.52 -2.18
CA ASN A 306 -10.66 8.07 -2.02
C ASN A 306 -9.76 9.10 -1.35
N PHE A 307 -10.22 10.34 -1.18
CA PHE A 307 -9.44 11.40 -0.56
C PHE A 307 -9.93 11.65 0.86
N LEU A 308 -9.18 11.14 1.84
CA LEU A 308 -9.46 11.32 3.26
C LEU A 308 -8.85 12.63 3.77
N ILE A 309 -9.45 13.20 4.81
CA ILE A 309 -9.00 14.44 5.45
C ILE A 309 -8.37 14.10 6.80
N ASP A 310 -7.11 14.44 7.00
CA ASP A 310 -6.43 14.20 8.28
C ASP A 310 -6.86 15.17 9.38
N ALA A 311 -6.39 14.94 10.61
CA ALA A 311 -6.75 15.76 11.77
C ALA A 311 -6.39 17.25 11.62
N LYS A 312 -5.47 17.60 10.72
CA LYS A 312 -5.10 18.99 10.44
C LYS A 312 -5.95 19.61 9.34
N GLY A 313 -6.63 18.80 8.54
CA GLY A 313 -7.43 19.23 7.39
C GLY A 313 -6.80 18.97 6.02
N HIS A 314 -5.68 18.24 5.96
CA HIS A 314 -4.99 17.96 4.70
C HIS A 314 -5.40 16.61 4.10
N ILE A 315 -5.24 16.48 2.79
CA ILE A 315 -5.68 15.31 2.02
C ILE A 315 -4.69 14.14 2.12
N LYS A 316 -5.22 12.93 2.26
CA LYS A 316 -4.51 11.66 2.08
C LYS A 316 -5.28 10.76 1.13
N LEU A 317 -4.61 10.19 0.14
CA LEU A 317 -5.20 9.24 -0.80
C LEU A 317 -5.23 7.82 -0.19
N THR A 318 -6.35 7.14 -0.36
CA THR A 318 -6.59 5.76 0.11
C THR A 318 -7.18 4.88 -1.01
N ASP A 319 -7.38 3.60 -0.70
CA ASP A 319 -8.07 2.59 -1.53
C ASP A 319 -7.44 2.31 -2.90
N PHE A 320 -6.25 1.71 -2.88
CA PHE A 320 -5.44 1.45 -4.08
C PHE A 320 -5.76 0.14 -4.79
N GLY A 321 -6.94 -0.45 -4.58
CA GLY A 321 -7.29 -1.78 -5.10
C GLY A 321 -7.09 -1.91 -6.62
N LEU A 322 -7.48 -0.88 -7.37
CA LEU A 322 -7.40 -0.88 -8.85
C LEU A 322 -6.10 -0.31 -9.41
N ALA A 323 -5.15 0.04 -8.52
CA ALA A 323 -3.90 0.63 -8.91
C ALA A 323 -2.95 -0.37 -9.61
N ALA A 324 -3.20 -1.66 -9.44
CA ALA A 324 -2.49 -2.76 -10.09
C ALA A 324 -2.90 -3.00 -11.55
N GLY A 325 -1.95 -2.95 -12.49
CA GLY A 325 -2.15 -3.59 -13.80
C GLY A 325 -3.20 -2.96 -14.71
N THR A 326 -4.05 -3.74 -15.36
CA THR A 326 -5.19 -3.24 -16.15
C THR A 326 -6.46 -3.58 -15.39
N ILE A 327 -7.47 -2.71 -15.43
CA ILE A 327 -8.82 -3.05 -14.92
C ILE A 327 -9.22 -4.43 -15.47
N SER A 328 -9.86 -5.26 -14.65
CA SER A 328 -10.24 -6.62 -15.05
C SER A 328 -10.99 -6.60 -16.39
N ASN A 329 -10.61 -7.50 -17.30
CA ASN A 329 -11.22 -7.57 -18.63
C ASN A 329 -12.74 -7.76 -18.54
N GLU A 330 -13.22 -8.49 -17.54
CA GLU A 330 -14.65 -8.67 -17.26
C GLU A 330 -15.36 -7.36 -16.92
N ARG A 331 -14.73 -6.49 -16.10
CA ARG A 331 -15.31 -5.18 -15.76
C ARG A 331 -15.30 -4.25 -16.97
N ILE A 332 -14.21 -4.26 -17.75
CA ILE A 332 -14.12 -3.52 -19.02
C ILE A 332 -15.22 -3.99 -19.97
N GLU A 333 -15.42 -5.30 -20.12
CA GLU A 333 -16.43 -5.85 -21.02
C GLU A 333 -17.85 -5.49 -20.56
N SER A 334 -18.12 -5.56 -19.26
CA SER A 334 -19.38 -5.11 -18.67
C SER A 334 -19.66 -3.62 -18.97
N MET A 335 -18.64 -2.77 -18.89
CA MET A 335 -18.72 -1.34 -19.23
C MET A 335 -19.00 -1.12 -20.71
N LYS A 336 -18.28 -1.84 -21.59
CA LYS A 336 -18.49 -1.77 -23.04
C LYS A 336 -19.90 -2.19 -23.43
N ILE A 337 -20.38 -3.33 -22.93
CA ILE A 337 -21.75 -3.80 -23.19
C ILE A 337 -22.77 -2.74 -22.75
N ARG A 338 -22.53 -2.09 -21.60
CA ARG A 338 -23.40 -1.01 -21.13
C ARG A 338 -23.36 0.20 -22.05
N LEU A 339 -22.18 0.63 -22.50
CA LEU A 339 -22.02 1.71 -23.48
C LEU A 339 -22.70 1.38 -24.82
N GLU A 340 -22.66 0.12 -25.25
CA GLU A 340 -23.31 -0.36 -26.46
C GLU A 340 -24.83 -0.32 -26.35
N LYS A 341 -25.40 -0.83 -25.26
CA LYS A 341 -26.85 -0.75 -25.00
C LYS A 341 -27.38 0.68 -25.00
N ILE A 342 -26.56 1.64 -24.57
CA ILE A 342 -26.93 3.05 -24.52
C ILE A 342 -26.93 3.69 -25.91
N LYS A 343 -26.23 3.11 -26.90
CA LYS A 343 -26.27 3.61 -28.29
C LYS A 343 -27.65 3.48 -28.91
N ASP A 344 -28.39 2.45 -28.50
CA ASP A 344 -29.69 2.10 -29.06
C ASP A 344 -30.85 2.83 -28.35
N LEU A 345 -30.55 3.62 -27.32
CA LEU A 345 -31.54 4.42 -26.60
C LEU A 345 -31.61 5.84 -27.15
N GLU A 346 -32.83 6.33 -27.35
CA GLU A 346 -33.07 7.74 -27.67
C GLU A 346 -33.09 8.57 -26.38
N PHE A 347 -32.23 9.58 -26.32
CA PHE A 347 -32.21 10.57 -25.26
C PHE A 347 -32.67 11.93 -25.82
N PRO A 348 -33.37 12.75 -25.01
CA PRO A 348 -33.69 14.12 -25.40
C PRO A 348 -32.44 14.88 -25.83
N ALA A 349 -32.58 15.81 -26.78
CA ALA A 349 -31.49 16.71 -27.12
C ALA A 349 -30.97 17.41 -25.85
N PHE A 350 -29.65 17.58 -25.75
CA PHE A 350 -29.04 18.23 -24.60
C PHE A 350 -29.57 19.67 -24.48
N THR A 351 -30.42 19.90 -23.49
CA THR A 351 -30.90 21.24 -23.14
C THR A 351 -30.06 21.77 -22.00
N GLU A 352 -29.48 22.96 -22.18
CA GLU A 352 -28.73 23.63 -21.13
C GLU A 352 -29.68 23.99 -19.98
N LYS A 353 -29.48 23.37 -18.82
CA LYS A 353 -30.26 23.59 -17.59
C LYS A 353 -29.51 24.55 -16.67
N SER A 354 -30.25 25.28 -15.84
CA SER A 354 -29.66 26.13 -14.80
C SER A 354 -28.78 25.30 -13.84
N ILE A 355 -27.82 25.96 -13.19
CA ILE A 355 -26.96 25.34 -12.18
C ILE A 355 -27.82 24.72 -11.06
N GLU A 356 -28.83 25.46 -10.60
CA GLU A 356 -29.74 25.01 -9.54
C GLU A 356 -30.52 23.76 -9.93
N ASP A 357 -31.03 23.68 -11.16
CA ASP A 357 -31.76 22.51 -11.64
C ASP A 357 -30.84 21.29 -11.77
N ARG A 358 -29.62 21.48 -12.28
CA ARG A 358 -28.63 20.41 -12.36
C ARG A 358 -28.24 19.88 -10.98
N ARG A 359 -28.05 20.77 -10.00
CA ARG A 359 -27.80 20.37 -8.59
C ARG A 359 -28.96 19.55 -8.02
N LYS A 360 -30.20 20.02 -8.20
CA LYS A 360 -31.38 19.30 -7.72
C LYS A 360 -31.46 17.90 -8.32
N MET A 361 -31.27 17.80 -9.64
CA MET A 361 -31.27 16.52 -10.34
C MET A 361 -30.15 15.59 -9.82
N TYR A 362 -28.94 16.11 -9.66
CA TYR A 362 -27.81 15.35 -9.18
C TYR A 362 -28.03 14.82 -7.75
N ASN A 363 -28.53 15.67 -6.85
CA ASN A 363 -28.86 15.28 -5.48
C ASN A 363 -29.97 14.23 -5.45
N GLN A 364 -31.05 14.42 -6.22
CA GLN A 364 -32.14 13.46 -6.32
C GLN A 364 -31.68 12.10 -6.86
N LEU A 365 -30.78 12.09 -7.85
CA LEU A 365 -30.22 10.85 -8.38
C LEU A 365 -29.43 10.11 -7.29
N ARG A 366 -28.59 10.83 -6.52
CA ARG A 366 -27.81 10.25 -5.43
C ARG A 366 -28.66 9.78 -4.25
N GLU A 367 -29.76 10.47 -3.95
CA GLU A 367 -30.73 10.04 -2.93
C GLU A 367 -31.49 8.79 -3.35
N LYS A 368 -31.89 8.68 -4.64
CA LYS A 368 -32.59 7.51 -5.17
C LYS A 368 -31.68 6.30 -5.33
N GLU A 369 -30.48 6.51 -5.84
CA GLU A 369 -29.46 5.47 -6.01
C GLU A 369 -28.46 5.57 -4.87
N VAL A 370 -28.84 5.13 -3.66
CA VAL A 370 -27.97 5.18 -2.48
C VAL A 370 -26.63 4.43 -2.71
N ASN A 371 -26.64 3.42 -3.60
CA ASN A 371 -25.48 2.66 -4.03
C ASN A 371 -24.76 3.21 -5.27
N TYR A 372 -25.06 4.44 -5.72
CA TYR A 372 -24.47 5.07 -6.91
C TYR A 372 -22.93 5.09 -6.85
N ALA A 373 -22.36 5.33 -5.65
CA ALA A 373 -20.92 5.36 -5.42
C ALA A 373 -20.25 3.98 -5.32
N ASN A 374 -21.04 2.91 -5.07
CA ASN A 374 -20.57 1.54 -4.80
C ASN A 374 -20.96 0.54 -5.89
N SER A 375 -21.47 1.01 -7.03
CA SER A 375 -21.86 0.14 -8.14
C SER A 375 -20.64 -0.60 -8.72
N MET A 376 -20.84 -1.86 -9.15
CA MET A 376 -19.80 -2.76 -9.69
C MET A 376 -18.93 -2.16 -10.82
N VAL A 377 -19.42 -1.11 -11.45
CA VAL A 377 -18.85 -0.55 -12.67
C VAL A 377 -17.86 0.58 -12.34
N GLY A 378 -17.84 1.06 -11.08
CA GLY A 378 -17.18 2.32 -10.68
C GLY A 378 -18.18 3.47 -10.69
N SER A 379 -17.70 4.67 -10.34
CA SER A 379 -18.49 5.90 -10.45
C SER A 379 -18.27 6.50 -11.84
N PRO A 380 -19.20 6.32 -12.81
CA PRO A 380 -19.00 6.79 -14.19
C PRO A 380 -18.79 8.31 -14.28
N ASP A 381 -19.19 9.07 -13.26
CA ASP A 381 -19.00 10.50 -13.14
C ASP A 381 -17.56 10.99 -13.29
N TYR A 382 -16.58 10.18 -12.86
CA TYR A 382 -15.18 10.58 -12.79
C TYR A 382 -14.29 9.75 -13.72
N MET A 383 -14.81 8.70 -14.34
CA MET A 383 -14.04 7.81 -15.21
C MET A 383 -13.83 8.43 -16.59
N ALA A 384 -12.61 8.35 -17.10
CA ALA A 384 -12.30 8.77 -18.46
C ALA A 384 -12.95 7.81 -19.49
N LEU A 385 -13.42 8.34 -20.62
CA LEU A 385 -14.13 7.56 -21.63
C LEU A 385 -13.29 6.40 -22.17
N GLU A 386 -11.99 6.61 -22.38
CA GLU A 386 -11.08 5.56 -22.87
C GLU A 386 -10.95 4.37 -21.91
N VAL A 387 -11.18 4.58 -20.61
CA VAL A 387 -11.19 3.51 -19.60
C VAL A 387 -12.45 2.67 -19.75
N LEU A 388 -13.61 3.32 -19.92
CA LEU A 388 -14.89 2.64 -20.13
C LEU A 388 -14.94 1.88 -21.45
N GLU A 389 -14.33 2.42 -22.49
CA GLU A 389 -14.21 1.79 -23.81
C GLU A 389 -13.14 0.68 -23.85
N GLY A 390 -12.39 0.47 -22.77
CA GLY A 390 -11.29 -0.50 -22.72
C GLY A 390 -10.19 -0.22 -23.75
N LYS A 391 -10.02 1.04 -24.16
CA LYS A 391 -8.93 1.46 -25.04
C LYS A 391 -7.62 1.46 -24.25
N LYS A 392 -6.49 1.54 -24.96
CA LYS A 392 -5.19 1.73 -24.29
C LYS A 392 -5.17 3.11 -23.63
N TYR A 393 -4.90 3.14 -22.33
CA TYR A 393 -4.79 4.36 -21.55
C TYR A 393 -3.49 4.36 -20.73
N ASP A 394 -3.15 5.52 -20.18
CA ASP A 394 -2.00 5.73 -19.30
C ASP A 394 -2.42 6.45 -18.02
N PHE A 395 -1.46 6.95 -17.23
CA PHE A 395 -1.73 7.58 -15.94
C PHE A 395 -2.56 8.86 -16.03
N THR A 396 -2.68 9.47 -17.22
CA THR A 396 -3.43 10.72 -17.40
C THR A 396 -4.95 10.55 -17.27
N VAL A 397 -5.46 9.31 -17.17
CA VAL A 397 -6.87 9.07 -16.80
C VAL A 397 -7.19 9.61 -15.41
N ASP A 398 -6.23 9.59 -14.49
CA ASP A 398 -6.40 10.16 -13.14
C ASP A 398 -6.56 11.69 -13.21
N TYR A 399 -5.94 12.35 -14.19
CA TYR A 399 -6.08 13.79 -14.38
C TYR A 399 -7.48 14.16 -14.90
N TRP A 400 -8.10 13.30 -15.71
CA TRP A 400 -9.51 13.47 -16.08
C TRP A 400 -10.42 13.44 -14.86
N SER A 401 -10.23 12.47 -13.97
CA SER A 401 -11.00 12.34 -12.73
C SER A 401 -10.82 13.57 -11.84
N LEU A 402 -9.58 14.09 -11.70
CA LEU A 402 -9.30 15.35 -10.99
C LEU A 402 -10.00 16.55 -11.63
N GLY A 403 -10.08 16.61 -12.97
CA GLY A 403 -10.87 17.63 -13.66
C GLY A 403 -12.35 17.57 -13.32
N CYS A 404 -12.92 16.37 -13.28
CA CYS A 404 -14.32 16.14 -12.91
C CYS A 404 -14.60 16.54 -11.45
N MET A 405 -13.72 16.17 -10.52
CA MET A 405 -13.81 16.55 -9.11
C MET A 405 -13.64 18.07 -8.90
N LEU A 406 -12.73 18.72 -9.63
CA LEU A 406 -12.61 20.18 -9.58
C LEU A 406 -13.89 20.86 -10.04
N PHE A 407 -14.46 20.41 -11.17
CA PHE A 407 -15.74 20.93 -11.67
C PHE A 407 -16.83 20.76 -10.61
N GLU A 408 -17.00 19.55 -10.08
CA GLU A 408 -18.00 19.25 -9.06
C GLU A 408 -17.81 20.10 -7.80
N SER A 409 -16.58 20.26 -7.33
CA SER A 409 -16.29 21.08 -6.14
C SER A 409 -16.74 22.54 -6.29
N LEU A 410 -16.79 23.07 -7.51
CA LEU A 410 -17.15 24.46 -7.77
C LEU A 410 -18.65 24.65 -7.99
N VAL A 411 -19.34 23.66 -8.57
CA VAL A 411 -20.75 23.81 -8.97
C VAL A 411 -21.71 22.84 -8.30
N GLY A 412 -21.24 21.85 -7.57
CA GLY A 412 -22.07 20.91 -6.79
C GLY A 412 -22.71 19.78 -7.59
N TYR A 413 -22.26 19.52 -8.82
CA TYR A 413 -22.67 18.38 -9.65
C TYR A 413 -21.54 18.01 -10.61
N THR A 414 -21.51 16.77 -11.09
CA THR A 414 -20.42 16.28 -11.96
C THR A 414 -20.66 16.73 -13.42
N PRO A 415 -19.61 16.89 -14.25
CA PRO A 415 -19.77 17.45 -15.60
C PRO A 415 -20.80 16.72 -16.47
N PHE A 416 -20.92 15.40 -16.26
CA PHE A 416 -21.71 14.49 -17.10
C PHE A 416 -22.96 13.96 -16.41
N SER A 417 -23.26 14.36 -15.17
CA SER A 417 -24.45 13.89 -14.43
C SER A 417 -25.75 14.13 -15.22
N GLY A 418 -26.57 13.09 -15.36
CA GLY A 418 -27.94 13.16 -15.89
C GLY A 418 -29.01 12.93 -14.82
N SER A 419 -30.29 12.83 -15.25
CA SER A 419 -31.41 12.40 -14.40
C SER A 419 -31.39 10.91 -14.07
N SER A 420 -30.61 10.13 -14.82
CA SER A 420 -30.42 8.71 -14.64
C SER A 420 -28.98 8.31 -14.92
N THR A 421 -28.60 7.12 -14.46
CA THR A 421 -27.28 6.55 -14.73
C THR A 421 -27.06 6.36 -16.23
N ASN A 422 -28.08 5.96 -17.00
CA ASN A 422 -27.96 5.81 -18.46
C ASN A 422 -27.76 7.15 -19.19
N GLU A 423 -28.47 8.20 -18.77
CA GLU A 423 -28.24 9.56 -19.30
C GLU A 423 -26.82 10.05 -18.97
N THR A 424 -26.29 9.71 -17.79
CA THR A 424 -24.91 10.06 -17.40
C THR A 424 -23.88 9.42 -18.35
N TYR A 425 -24.09 8.16 -18.73
CA TYR A 425 -23.24 7.47 -19.71
C TYR A 425 -23.38 8.06 -21.13
N ASP A 426 -24.58 8.43 -21.59
CA ASP A 426 -24.75 9.09 -22.90
C ASP A 426 -24.09 10.48 -22.92
N ASN A 427 -24.26 11.26 -21.85
CA ASN A 427 -23.60 12.54 -21.63
C ASN A 427 -22.07 12.43 -21.69
N LEU A 428 -21.50 11.38 -21.07
CA LEU A 428 -20.07 11.09 -21.10
C LEU A 428 -19.60 10.64 -22.48
N ARG A 429 -20.39 9.83 -23.20
CA ARG A 429 -20.10 9.46 -24.59
C ARG A 429 -20.04 10.69 -25.50
N ARG A 430 -20.91 11.67 -25.26
CA ARG A 430 -20.99 12.96 -25.97
C ARG A 430 -20.24 14.08 -25.23
N TRP A 431 -19.20 13.77 -24.46
CA TRP A 431 -18.57 14.72 -23.55
C TRP A 431 -18.13 16.03 -24.22
N LYS A 432 -17.73 16.02 -25.50
CA LYS A 432 -17.34 17.24 -26.24
C LYS A 432 -18.51 18.21 -26.44
N GLN A 433 -19.72 17.67 -26.56
CA GLN A 433 -20.96 18.46 -26.62
C GLN A 433 -21.45 18.82 -25.22
N THR A 434 -21.36 17.89 -24.27
CA THR A 434 -21.89 18.03 -22.91
C THR A 434 -21.07 18.95 -22.02
N LEU A 435 -19.72 18.91 -22.13
CA LEU A 435 -18.84 19.71 -21.30
C LEU A 435 -18.98 21.19 -21.68
N ARG A 436 -19.66 21.95 -20.82
CA ARG A 436 -19.92 23.38 -20.97
C ARG A 436 -19.64 24.10 -19.66
N ARG A 437 -19.13 25.32 -19.76
CA ARG A 437 -18.89 26.17 -18.59
C ARG A 437 -20.23 26.67 -18.07
N PRO A 438 -20.65 26.30 -16.85
CA PRO A 438 -21.95 26.69 -16.36
C PRO A 438 -22.07 28.21 -16.22
N ARG A 439 -23.28 28.73 -16.44
CA ARG A 439 -23.62 30.14 -16.27
C ARG A 439 -24.59 30.31 -15.11
N GLN A 440 -24.42 31.38 -14.36
CA GLN A 440 -25.35 31.81 -13.32
C GLN A 440 -26.63 32.38 -13.97
N SER A 441 -27.66 32.62 -13.16
CA SER A 441 -28.94 33.20 -13.60
C SER A 441 -28.78 34.57 -14.27
N ASP A 442 -27.75 35.32 -13.94
CA ASP A 442 -27.40 36.62 -14.52
C ASP A 442 -26.53 36.51 -15.80
N GLY A 443 -26.27 35.30 -16.29
CA GLY A 443 -25.47 35.03 -17.49
C GLY A 443 -23.95 35.04 -17.28
N ARG A 444 -23.46 35.42 -16.09
CA ARG A 444 -22.02 35.35 -15.75
C ARG A 444 -21.57 33.90 -15.65
N ALA A 445 -20.32 33.65 -16.00
CA ALA A 445 -19.76 32.31 -15.86
C ALA A 445 -19.60 31.91 -14.38
N ALA A 446 -19.83 30.64 -14.07
CA ALA A 446 -19.82 30.12 -12.70
C ALA A 446 -18.47 30.24 -11.98
N PHE A 447 -17.36 30.18 -12.73
CA PHE A 447 -15.99 30.28 -12.22
C PHE A 447 -15.08 30.89 -13.28
N SER A 448 -13.87 31.34 -12.91
CA SER A 448 -12.94 32.15 -13.74
C SER A 448 -12.38 31.45 -15.00
N ASP A 449 -11.82 32.24 -15.92
CA ASP A 449 -11.23 31.72 -17.18
C ASP A 449 -10.05 30.80 -16.92
N ARG A 450 -9.18 31.13 -15.96
CA ARG A 450 -8.07 30.26 -15.54
C ARG A 450 -8.55 28.90 -15.00
N THR A 451 -9.72 28.88 -14.36
CA THR A 451 -10.34 27.65 -13.86
C THR A 451 -10.87 26.81 -15.02
N TRP A 452 -11.53 27.45 -15.97
CA TRP A 452 -12.04 26.78 -17.15
C TRP A 452 -10.94 26.21 -18.04
N ASP A 453 -9.85 26.97 -18.26
CA ASP A 453 -8.67 26.49 -18.99
C ASP A 453 -8.11 25.22 -18.35
N LEU A 454 -7.93 25.19 -17.02
CA LEU A 454 -7.50 23.97 -16.33
C LEU A 454 -8.48 22.80 -16.53
N ILE A 455 -9.79 23.02 -16.30
CA ILE A 455 -10.81 21.95 -16.45
C ILE A 455 -10.78 21.37 -17.87
N THR A 456 -10.72 22.22 -18.90
CA THR A 456 -10.70 21.76 -20.31
C THR A 456 -9.40 21.09 -20.73
N ARG A 457 -8.28 21.33 -20.03
CA ARG A 457 -7.01 20.62 -20.23
C ARG A 457 -6.91 19.30 -19.46
N LEU A 458 -7.74 19.12 -18.43
CA LEU A 458 -7.86 17.88 -17.66
C LEU A 458 -8.90 16.94 -18.28
N ILE A 459 -10.08 17.48 -18.59
CA ILE A 459 -11.18 16.79 -19.27
C ILE A 459 -11.01 16.96 -20.79
N ALA A 460 -9.98 16.30 -21.33
CA ALA A 460 -9.59 16.38 -22.74
C ALA A 460 -9.34 14.98 -23.34
N ASP A 461 -9.26 14.91 -24.67
CA ASP A 461 -8.73 13.72 -25.36
C ASP A 461 -7.31 13.39 -24.85
N PRO A 462 -6.90 12.11 -24.78
CA PRO A 462 -5.60 11.71 -24.24
C PRO A 462 -4.38 12.44 -24.83
N ILE A 463 -4.47 12.84 -26.10
CA ILE A 463 -3.41 13.55 -26.83
C ILE A 463 -3.27 14.99 -26.33
N ASN A 464 -4.38 15.65 -26.00
CA ASN A 464 -4.43 17.06 -25.60
C ASN A 464 -4.41 17.25 -24.08
N ARG A 465 -4.63 16.17 -23.31
CA ARG A 465 -4.65 16.18 -21.85
C ARG A 465 -3.27 16.50 -21.29
N LEU A 466 -3.22 17.17 -20.14
CA LEU A 466 -1.96 17.39 -19.42
C LEU A 466 -1.21 16.06 -19.18
N ARG A 467 0.11 16.06 -19.42
CA ARG A 467 0.94 14.85 -19.44
C ARG A 467 1.99 14.78 -18.33
N SER A 468 2.14 15.80 -17.52
CA SER A 468 3.10 15.79 -16.42
C SER A 468 2.66 16.70 -15.29
N PHE A 469 3.07 16.37 -14.06
CA PHE A 469 2.81 17.22 -12.90
C PHE A 469 3.52 18.57 -13.01
N GLU A 470 4.67 18.64 -13.68
CA GLU A 470 5.32 19.93 -13.98
C GLU A 470 4.47 20.84 -14.89
N HIS A 471 3.77 20.28 -15.87
CA HIS A 471 2.84 21.06 -16.69
C HIS A 471 1.65 21.54 -15.86
N VAL A 472 1.13 20.69 -14.95
CA VAL A 472 0.05 21.07 -14.02
C VAL A 472 0.48 22.27 -13.18
N LYS A 473 1.65 22.23 -12.53
CA LYS A 473 2.16 23.32 -11.68
C LYS A 473 2.31 24.66 -12.41
N ARG A 474 2.60 24.64 -13.71
CA ARG A 474 2.77 25.86 -14.54
C ARG A 474 1.46 26.49 -15.00
N MET A 475 0.32 25.86 -14.77
CA MET A 475 -0.97 26.41 -15.19
C MET A 475 -1.33 27.64 -14.37
N SER A 476 -1.92 28.65 -15.02
CA SER A 476 -2.32 29.92 -14.40
C SER A 476 -3.28 29.75 -13.21
N TYR A 477 -4.04 28.65 -13.19
CA TYR A 477 -4.89 28.29 -12.06
C TYR A 477 -4.12 28.14 -10.74
N PHE A 478 -2.86 27.68 -10.79
CA PHE A 478 -2.01 27.41 -9.64
C PHE A 478 -0.97 28.51 -9.36
N ALA A 479 -1.06 29.67 -10.02
CA ALA A 479 -0.11 30.77 -9.83
C ALA A 479 0.02 31.22 -8.36
N ASP A 480 -1.04 31.04 -7.58
CA ASP A 480 -1.11 31.44 -6.16
C ASP A 480 -0.68 30.31 -5.20
N ILE A 481 -0.24 29.15 -5.71
CA ILE A 481 0.08 27.96 -4.91
C ILE A 481 1.57 27.67 -4.94
N ASN A 482 2.18 27.61 -3.76
CA ASN A 482 3.51 27.05 -3.59
C ASN A 482 3.41 25.57 -3.19
N PHE A 483 3.65 24.68 -4.16
CA PHE A 483 3.58 23.22 -3.95
C PHE A 483 4.62 22.68 -2.95
N SER A 484 5.75 23.38 -2.74
CA SER A 484 6.78 22.95 -1.78
C SER A 484 6.37 23.15 -0.31
N THR A 485 5.54 24.15 -0.05
CA THR A 485 5.06 24.50 1.30
C THR A 485 3.59 24.17 1.50
N LEU A 486 2.96 23.47 0.56
CA LEU A 486 1.51 23.20 0.54
C LEU A 486 1.03 22.47 1.82
N ARG A 487 1.84 21.54 2.33
CA ARG A 487 1.57 20.82 3.59
C ARG A 487 1.68 21.66 4.85
N SER A 488 2.28 22.84 4.77
CA SER A 488 2.42 23.78 5.89
C SER A 488 1.40 24.92 5.81
N MET A 489 0.67 25.03 4.70
CA MET A 489 -0.41 26.02 4.56
C MET A 489 -1.60 25.62 5.44
N ILE A 490 -2.32 26.62 5.96
CA ILE A 490 -3.51 26.40 6.78
C ILE A 490 -4.63 25.85 5.88
N PRO A 491 -5.20 24.67 6.17
CA PRO A 491 -6.28 24.11 5.39
C PRO A 491 -7.58 24.92 5.51
N PRO A 492 -8.45 24.91 4.48
CA PRO A 492 -9.75 25.58 4.51
C PRO A 492 -10.73 25.03 5.56
N PHE A 493 -10.60 23.75 5.89
CA PHE A 493 -11.40 23.07 6.88
C PHE A 493 -10.48 22.20 7.73
N THR A 494 -10.56 22.38 9.05
CA THR A 494 -9.89 21.55 10.04
C THR A 494 -10.96 20.83 10.87
N PRO A 495 -11.00 19.49 10.87
CA PRO A 495 -11.95 18.71 11.66
C PRO A 495 -11.91 19.12 13.14
N GLN A 496 -13.08 19.26 13.76
CA GLN A 496 -13.21 19.45 15.21
C GLN A 496 -13.39 18.06 15.81
N LEU A 497 -12.36 17.55 16.48
CA LEU A 497 -12.32 16.20 17.01
C LEU A 497 -12.36 16.22 18.53
N ASP A 498 -13.23 15.41 19.12
CA ASP A 498 -13.35 15.27 20.58
C ASP A 498 -12.24 14.38 21.16
N SER A 499 -11.75 13.42 20.38
CA SER A 499 -10.70 12.48 20.79
C SER A 499 -9.95 11.86 19.60
N GLU A 500 -8.86 11.15 19.88
CA GLU A 500 -8.10 10.39 18.86
C GLU A 500 -8.90 9.23 18.22
N THR A 501 -10.01 8.84 18.85
CA THR A 501 -10.93 7.79 18.37
C THR A 501 -12.26 8.36 17.92
N ASP A 502 -12.33 9.67 17.70
CA ASP A 502 -13.52 10.32 17.18
C ASP A 502 -13.78 9.83 15.74
N ALA A 503 -15.00 9.33 15.54
CA ALA A 503 -15.50 8.84 14.26
C ALA A 503 -16.73 9.64 13.79
N GLY A 504 -16.99 10.84 14.34
CA GLY A 504 -18.17 11.66 14.03
C GLY A 504 -18.25 12.15 12.59
N TYR A 505 -17.17 12.03 11.81
CA TYR A 505 -17.14 12.31 10.38
C TYR A 505 -17.38 11.07 9.50
N PHE A 506 -17.72 9.92 10.10
CA PHE A 506 -18.08 8.68 9.40
C PHE A 506 -19.55 8.31 9.63
N ASP A 507 -20.09 7.44 8.77
CA ASP A 507 -21.46 6.91 8.95
C ASP A 507 -21.57 6.13 10.27
N ASP A 508 -22.67 6.30 10.98
CA ASP A 508 -22.95 5.57 12.23
C ASP A 508 -23.63 4.23 11.92
N PHE A 509 -22.86 3.14 11.97
CA PHE A 509 -23.37 1.79 11.72
C PHE A 509 -24.30 1.25 12.82
N THR A 510 -24.56 2.02 13.88
CA THR A 510 -25.65 1.74 14.84
C THR A 510 -26.98 2.40 14.44
N SER A 511 -26.94 3.36 13.52
CA SER A 511 -28.11 4.06 12.99
C SER A 511 -28.76 3.29 11.86
N GLU A 512 -30.08 3.05 11.95
CA GLU A 512 -30.85 2.40 10.87
C GLU A 512 -30.77 3.17 9.54
N ALA A 513 -30.71 4.51 9.60
CA ALA A 513 -30.64 5.35 8.41
C ALA A 513 -29.32 5.16 7.64
N ASP A 514 -28.21 5.02 8.36
CA ASP A 514 -26.90 4.80 7.75
C ASP A 514 -26.72 3.35 7.31
N MET A 515 -27.25 2.39 8.09
CA MET A 515 -27.27 0.97 7.71
C MET A 515 -28.07 0.71 6.42
N ALA A 516 -29.14 1.48 6.18
CA ALA A 516 -29.91 1.40 4.94
C ALA A 516 -29.06 1.70 3.69
N LYS A 517 -28.00 2.52 3.81
CA LYS A 517 -27.08 2.82 2.71
C LYS A 517 -26.31 1.61 2.23
N TYR A 518 -26.11 0.63 3.11
CA TYR A 518 -25.28 -0.55 2.85
C TYR A 518 -26.08 -1.85 2.67
N ALA A 519 -27.41 -1.80 2.78
CA ALA A 519 -28.28 -2.98 2.77
C ALA A 519 -28.09 -3.89 1.53
N ASP A 520 -27.94 -3.30 0.35
CA ASP A 520 -27.71 -4.10 -0.87
C ASP A 520 -26.30 -4.69 -0.92
N VAL A 521 -25.30 -4.01 -0.35
CA VAL A 521 -23.93 -4.53 -0.25
C VAL A 521 -23.94 -5.80 0.60
N PHE A 522 -24.62 -5.77 1.76
CA PHE A 522 -24.79 -6.94 2.62
C PHE A 522 -25.51 -8.09 1.91
N LYS A 523 -26.70 -7.83 1.33
CA LYS A 523 -27.46 -8.85 0.59
C LYS A 523 -26.63 -9.50 -0.52
N ARG A 524 -25.81 -8.70 -1.21
CA ARG A 524 -24.96 -9.18 -2.29
C ARG A 524 -23.80 -10.02 -1.78
N GLN A 525 -23.16 -9.57 -0.70
CA GLN A 525 -22.08 -10.30 -0.04
C GLN A 525 -22.57 -11.67 0.45
N ASP A 526 -23.75 -11.72 1.06
CA ASP A 526 -24.36 -12.98 1.52
C ASP A 526 -24.63 -13.92 0.35
N LYS A 527 -25.26 -13.40 -0.72
CA LYS A 527 -25.54 -14.18 -1.94
C LYS A 527 -24.27 -14.73 -2.58
N LEU A 528 -23.22 -13.90 -2.72
CA LEU A 528 -21.96 -14.32 -3.32
C LEU A 528 -21.22 -15.32 -2.45
N THR A 529 -21.20 -15.12 -1.14
CA THR A 529 -20.52 -16.01 -0.19
C THR A 529 -21.20 -17.38 -0.14
N ALA A 530 -22.53 -17.44 -0.21
CA ALA A 530 -23.29 -18.69 -0.28
C ALA A 530 -23.02 -19.51 -1.56
N MET A 531 -22.50 -18.88 -2.62
CA MET A 531 -22.16 -19.52 -3.91
C MET A 531 -20.69 -19.97 -4.00
N VAL A 532 -19.90 -19.85 -2.93
CA VAL A 532 -18.50 -20.28 -2.91
C VAL A 532 -18.38 -21.62 -2.21
N ASP A 533 -17.83 -22.62 -2.91
CA ASP A 533 -17.48 -23.91 -2.33
C ASP A 533 -16.18 -23.79 -1.50
N ASP A 534 -16.17 -24.42 -0.34
CA ASP A 534 -15.09 -24.32 0.66
C ASP A 534 -13.80 -25.01 0.21
N SER A 535 -13.90 -25.90 -0.79
CA SER A 535 -12.79 -26.64 -1.38
C SER A 535 -11.81 -25.77 -2.19
N ALA A 536 -12.23 -24.58 -2.65
CA ALA A 536 -11.48 -23.76 -3.61
C ALA A 536 -10.59 -22.67 -2.99
N VAL A 537 -10.65 -22.45 -1.67
CA VAL A 537 -9.91 -21.36 -1.00
C VAL A 537 -8.58 -21.86 -0.45
N SER A 538 -7.49 -21.49 -1.12
CA SER A 538 -6.13 -21.76 -0.63
C SER A 538 -5.93 -21.22 0.79
N SER A 539 -5.44 -22.07 1.69
CA SER A 539 -5.40 -21.80 3.14
C SER A 539 -4.47 -20.64 3.55
N LYS A 540 -3.50 -20.25 2.71
CA LYS A 540 -2.58 -19.12 2.99
C LYS A 540 -2.16 -18.37 1.72
N LEU A 541 -2.38 -17.07 1.71
CA LEU A 541 -1.87 -16.17 0.69
C LEU A 541 -0.40 -15.83 0.99
N VAL A 542 0.54 -16.56 0.39
CA VAL A 542 1.98 -16.37 0.61
C VAL A 542 2.38 -14.93 0.26
N GLY A 543 3.19 -14.32 1.14
CA GLY A 543 3.66 -12.93 0.97
C GLY A 543 2.77 -11.86 1.59
N PHE A 544 1.48 -12.12 1.87
CA PHE A 544 0.54 -11.08 2.34
C PHE A 544 0.92 -10.44 3.69
N THR A 545 1.54 -11.21 4.59
CA THR A 545 1.81 -10.74 5.96
C THR A 545 2.91 -9.66 6.00
N PHE A 546 2.60 -8.52 6.59
CA PHE A 546 3.48 -7.36 6.76
C PHE A 546 3.33 -6.75 8.17
N ARG A 547 4.38 -6.07 8.65
CA ARG A 547 4.36 -5.30 9.90
C ARG A 547 5.21 -4.05 9.74
N HIS A 548 4.58 -2.88 9.81
CA HIS A 548 5.24 -1.59 9.93
C HIS A 548 5.91 -1.49 11.29
N ARG A 549 7.07 -0.85 11.32
CA ARG A 549 7.83 -0.60 12.54
C ARG A 549 7.99 0.91 12.67
N ASN A 550 7.23 1.53 13.57
CA ASN A 550 7.38 2.96 13.85
C ASN A 550 8.80 3.22 14.34
N GLY A 551 9.50 4.20 13.77
CA GLY A 551 10.85 4.61 14.21
C GLY A 551 10.94 5.06 15.67
N LYS A 552 9.80 5.27 16.35
CA LYS A 552 9.72 5.52 17.80
C LYS A 552 9.77 4.24 18.65
N GLN A 553 9.46 3.08 18.08
CA GLN A 553 9.58 1.76 18.73
C GLN A 553 10.74 0.93 18.16
N GLY A 554 11.41 1.42 17.12
CA GLY A 554 12.80 1.05 16.87
C GLY A 554 13.64 1.65 17.99
N SER A 555 14.59 0.90 18.54
CA SER A 555 15.49 1.36 19.60
C SER A 555 16.42 2.50 19.16
N SER A 556 16.22 3.08 17.97
CA SER A 556 16.86 4.28 17.46
C SER A 556 16.70 5.49 18.38
N GLY A 557 15.70 5.50 19.28
CA GLY A 557 15.55 6.53 20.33
C GLY A 557 16.61 6.48 21.44
N ILE A 558 17.39 5.40 21.55
CA ILE A 558 18.46 5.27 22.56
C ILE A 558 19.78 5.85 22.04
N LEU A 559 19.92 6.08 20.73
CA LEU A 559 21.17 6.61 20.16
C LEU A 559 21.37 8.13 20.36
N PHE A 560 20.43 8.86 20.99
CA PHE A 560 20.55 10.32 21.10
C PHE A 560 20.34 10.96 22.47
N ASN A 561 20.02 10.22 23.54
CA ASN A 561 20.05 10.79 24.89
C ASN A 561 20.87 9.90 25.83
N GLY A 562 22.12 10.28 26.01
CA GLY A 562 22.95 9.80 27.09
C GLY A 562 22.31 10.17 28.43
N SER A 563 21.95 9.15 29.21
CA SER A 563 21.83 9.29 30.65
C SER A 563 22.59 8.13 31.27
N GLU A 564 23.77 8.40 31.81
CA GLU A 564 24.71 7.42 32.35
C GLU A 564 24.27 6.81 33.70
N HIS A 565 23.03 7.04 34.15
CA HIS A 565 22.56 6.63 35.49
C HIS A 565 21.14 6.03 35.55
N SER A 566 20.62 5.44 34.47
CA SER A 566 19.34 4.71 34.53
C SER A 566 19.51 3.25 34.99
N ASP A 567 18.58 2.75 35.80
CA ASP A 567 18.41 1.34 36.19
C ASP A 567 18.62 0.40 34.96
N PRO A 568 19.51 -0.62 35.03
CA PRO A 568 19.76 -1.57 33.94
C PRO A 568 18.48 -2.24 33.41
N PHE A 569 17.43 -2.30 34.23
CA PHE A 569 16.14 -2.87 33.87
C PHE A 569 15.12 -1.86 33.33
N ALA A 570 15.40 -0.55 33.38
CA ALA A 570 14.52 0.50 32.87
C ALA A 570 14.33 0.43 31.35
N THR A 571 15.29 -0.15 30.63
CA THR A 571 15.24 -0.31 29.16
C THR A 571 14.22 -1.36 28.66
N PHE A 572 13.49 -2.02 29.57
CA PHE A 572 12.42 -2.98 29.25
C PHE A 572 11.01 -2.38 29.28
N TYR A 573 10.82 -1.16 29.81
CA TYR A 573 9.50 -0.54 30.03
C TYR A 573 9.11 0.45 28.93
#